data_AF-A0A442XVD8-F1
#
_entry.id   AF-A0A442XVD8-F1
#
_cell.length_a   1.000
_cell.length_b   1.000
_cell.length_c   1.000
_cell.angle_alpha   90.00
_cell.angle_beta   90.00
_cell.angle_gamma   90.00
#
_symmetry.space_group_name_H-M   'P 1'
#
loop_
_entity.id
_entity.type
_entity.pdbx_description
1 polymer ?
#
loop_
_entity_poly.entity_id
_entity_poly.type
_entity_poly.pdbx_seq_one_letter_code
_entity_poly.pdbx_strand_id
1 'polypeptide(L)'
;MGKDGKSITLNLRTKQSEADKKALVDQNVGWKTVNAKIDEVRDHLPETWFFKPEDIEASLYIWKTGPLAKLSRHLAERFMSDSWEMETVNGDKREMPATLENGYRFFQQIVEAFPFWKDVMKPDLERVFSGYVGGAARIDLKTSTQSIKDWLAQQLMISMATDPESAPTPLRSMGDGWQSVIRLAALEALTLYPELIRERVVLLLEEPETHLHPHLRRKIRKTLGDLATKGWTIIYTTHSSELVSFEDKMA
;
A
#
# COMPACT_ATOMS: atom_id res chain seq x y z
N MET A 1 -46.20 7.38 -2.90
CA MET A 1 -47.18 7.25 -4.00
C MET A 1 -48.00 8.53 -4.06
N GLY A 2 -48.06 9.20 -5.23
CA GLY A 2 -48.99 10.32 -5.44
C GLY A 2 -50.43 9.79 -5.58
N LYS A 3 -51.42 10.62 -5.27
CA LYS A 3 -52.84 10.26 -5.09
C LYS A 3 -53.52 9.56 -6.30
N ASP A 4 -52.91 9.52 -7.48
CA ASP A 4 -53.50 8.95 -8.71
C ASP A 4 -52.76 7.71 -9.26
N GLY A 5 -51.91 7.04 -8.46
CA GLY A 5 -51.29 5.77 -8.86
C GLY A 5 -50.28 5.83 -10.01
N LYS A 6 -49.93 7.01 -10.53
CA LYS A 6 -48.84 7.18 -11.49
C LYS A 6 -47.48 7.14 -10.79
N SER A 7 -46.51 6.45 -11.39
CA SER A 7 -45.14 6.44 -10.89
C SER A 7 -44.57 7.87 -10.95
N ILE A 8 -44.01 8.32 -9.83
CA ILE A 8 -43.24 9.56 -9.79
C ILE A 8 -41.85 9.20 -10.27
N THR A 9 -41.59 9.38 -11.56
CA THR A 9 -40.23 9.29 -12.10
C THR A 9 -39.52 10.62 -11.85
N LEU A 10 -38.63 10.65 -10.88
CA LEU A 10 -37.69 11.75 -10.68
C LEU A 10 -36.65 11.71 -11.80
N ASN A 11 -36.83 12.55 -12.81
CA ASN A 11 -35.83 12.74 -13.85
C ASN A 11 -34.88 13.85 -13.40
N LEU A 12 -33.60 13.53 -13.16
CA LEU A 12 -32.57 14.49 -12.70
C LEU A 12 -32.18 15.52 -13.78
N ARG A 13 -32.89 15.56 -14.92
CA ARG A 13 -32.57 16.41 -16.08
C ARG A 13 -33.83 16.93 -16.74
N THR A 14 -33.90 18.25 -16.91
CA THR A 14 -34.92 18.91 -17.73
C THR A 14 -34.55 18.73 -19.20
N LYS A 15 -35.47 18.22 -20.02
CA LYS A 15 -35.28 18.11 -21.47
C LYS A 15 -35.25 19.53 -22.05
N GLN A 16 -34.13 19.96 -22.62
CA GLN A 16 -34.02 21.30 -23.22
C GLN A 16 -35.01 21.47 -24.38
N SER A 17 -35.60 22.65 -24.48
CA SER A 17 -36.52 22.98 -25.57
C SER A 17 -35.78 23.10 -26.90
N GLU A 18 -36.50 22.94 -28.01
CA GLU A 18 -35.92 23.11 -29.36
C GLU A 18 -35.39 24.54 -29.60
N ALA A 19 -35.92 25.53 -28.88
CA ALA A 19 -35.42 26.90 -28.92
C ALA A 19 -34.05 27.04 -28.25
N ASP A 20 -33.87 26.41 -27.09
CA ASP A 20 -32.61 26.46 -26.32
C ASP A 20 -31.47 25.73 -27.05
N LYS A 21 -31.80 24.62 -27.72
CA LYS A 21 -30.83 23.89 -28.55
C LYS A 21 -30.27 24.78 -29.67
N LYS A 22 -31.13 25.54 -30.36
CA LYS A 22 -30.69 26.47 -31.43
C LYS A 22 -29.85 27.62 -30.89
N ALA A 23 -30.20 28.18 -29.73
CA ALA A 23 -29.48 29.31 -29.13
C ALA A 23 -28.06 28.95 -28.64
N LEU A 24 -27.81 27.66 -28.34
CA LEU A 24 -26.55 27.17 -27.76
C LEU A 24 -25.68 26.41 -28.77
N VAL A 25 -26.08 26.32 -30.04
CA VAL A 25 -25.31 25.63 -31.11
C VAL A 25 -23.94 26.28 -31.31
N ASP A 26 -23.86 27.62 -31.28
CA ASP A 26 -22.60 28.36 -31.49
C ASP A 26 -21.66 28.31 -30.29
N GLN A 27 -22.15 27.92 -29.11
CA GLN A 27 -21.34 27.78 -27.91
C GLN A 27 -20.60 26.44 -27.84
N ASN A 28 -20.68 25.62 -28.91
CA ASN A 28 -20.08 24.28 -29.01
C ASN A 28 -20.39 23.42 -27.77
N VAL A 29 -21.56 23.61 -27.16
CA VAL A 29 -22.03 22.84 -26.00
C VAL A 29 -22.61 21.51 -26.47
N GLY A 30 -21.88 20.83 -27.34
CA GLY A 30 -22.03 19.40 -27.58
C GLY A 30 -21.39 18.67 -26.41
N TRP A 31 -22.04 18.67 -25.25
CA TRP A 31 -21.64 17.81 -24.12
C TRP A 31 -21.78 16.34 -24.53
N LYS A 32 -20.74 15.81 -25.17
CA LYS A 32 -20.49 14.37 -25.12
C LYS A 32 -20.12 14.07 -23.67
N THR A 33 -20.93 13.27 -23.01
CA THR A 33 -20.56 12.67 -21.73
C THR A 33 -19.30 11.84 -21.97
N VAL A 34 -18.13 12.41 -21.69
CA VAL A 34 -16.90 11.65 -21.57
C VAL A 34 -16.88 11.19 -20.12
N ASN A 35 -17.18 9.92 -19.88
CA ASN A 35 -16.93 9.34 -18.57
C ASN A 35 -15.43 9.43 -18.32
N ALA A 36 -15.04 9.91 -17.14
CA ALA A 36 -13.63 9.94 -16.78
C ALA A 36 -13.08 8.50 -16.86
N LYS A 37 -11.99 8.33 -17.59
CA LYS A 37 -11.29 7.05 -17.66
C LYS A 37 -10.61 6.78 -16.32
N ILE A 38 -10.38 5.51 -16.02
CA ILE A 38 -9.75 5.15 -14.75
C ILE A 38 -8.38 5.81 -14.56
N ASP A 39 -7.63 5.99 -15.65
CA ASP A 39 -6.33 6.68 -15.63
C ASP A 39 -6.46 8.17 -15.32
N GLU A 40 -7.58 8.80 -15.67
CA GLU A 40 -7.84 10.23 -15.43
C GLU A 40 -8.24 10.50 -13.96
N VAL A 41 -8.68 9.46 -13.23
CA VAL A 41 -9.05 9.57 -11.80
C VAL A 41 -8.11 8.81 -10.88
N ARG A 42 -7.08 8.14 -11.43
CA ARG A 42 -6.21 7.22 -10.69
C ARG A 42 -5.49 7.87 -9.51
N ASP A 43 -5.10 9.12 -9.67
CA ASP A 43 -4.42 9.90 -8.63
C ASP A 43 -5.39 10.40 -7.55
N HIS A 44 -6.69 10.41 -7.84
CA HIS A 44 -7.75 10.76 -6.90
C HIS A 44 -8.40 9.54 -6.23
N LEU A 45 -8.03 8.33 -6.64
CA LEU A 45 -8.50 7.10 -5.99
C LEU A 45 -7.92 7.00 -4.58
N PRO A 46 -8.75 6.69 -3.56
CA PRO A 46 -8.25 6.46 -2.23
C PRO A 46 -7.31 5.25 -2.21
N GLU A 47 -6.40 5.26 -1.25
CA GLU A 47 -5.70 4.06 -0.87
C GLU A 47 -6.65 3.17 -0.07
N THR A 48 -7.05 2.04 -0.66
CA THR A 48 -7.96 1.09 -0.02
C THR A 48 -7.18 -0.12 0.48
N TRP A 49 -7.33 -0.45 1.76
CA TRP A 49 -6.85 -1.68 2.35
C TRP A 49 -8.03 -2.54 2.77
N PHE A 50 -7.96 -3.82 2.40
CA PHE A 50 -8.96 -4.80 2.76
C PHE A 50 -8.31 -5.97 3.48
N PHE A 51 -8.78 -6.24 4.69
CA PHE A 51 -8.19 -7.22 5.58
C PHE A 51 -9.24 -8.23 6.02
N LYS A 52 -8.94 -9.50 5.74
CA LYS A 52 -9.74 -10.65 6.16
C LYS A 52 -9.08 -11.41 7.30
N PRO A 53 -9.84 -12.20 8.07
CA PRO A 53 -9.29 -13.10 9.08
C PRO A 53 -8.36 -14.16 8.45
N GLU A 54 -8.70 -14.70 7.28
CA GLU A 54 -7.92 -15.78 6.65
C GLU A 54 -6.60 -15.27 6.03
N ASP A 55 -6.51 -13.97 5.78
CA ASP A 55 -5.41 -13.33 5.06
C ASP A 55 -4.48 -12.54 5.99
N ILE A 56 -4.30 -12.93 7.26
CA ILE A 56 -3.48 -12.16 8.21
C ILE A 56 -2.03 -12.03 7.73
N GLU A 57 -1.38 -13.13 7.37
CA GLU A 57 0.00 -13.09 6.86
C GLU A 57 0.06 -12.25 5.58
N ALA A 58 -0.88 -12.48 4.66
CA ALA A 58 -1.01 -11.73 3.43
C ALA A 58 -1.14 -10.20 3.68
N SER A 59 -1.99 -9.82 4.62
CA SER A 59 -2.27 -8.43 4.98
C SER A 59 -1.09 -7.72 5.62
N LEU A 60 -0.20 -8.45 6.29
CA LEU A 60 1.03 -7.91 6.87
C LEU A 60 2.15 -7.80 5.83
N TYR A 61 2.32 -8.84 5.00
CA TYR A 61 3.54 -9.06 4.24
C TYR A 61 3.41 -8.95 2.71
N ILE A 62 2.21 -8.96 2.12
CA ILE A 62 2.08 -8.93 0.65
C ILE A 62 2.73 -7.66 0.06
N TRP A 63 3.52 -7.93 -0.98
CA TRP A 63 4.25 -7.01 -1.82
C TRP A 63 3.34 -5.96 -2.47
N LYS A 64 3.14 -4.84 -1.75
CA LYS A 64 2.93 -3.44 -2.19
C LYS A 64 1.95 -2.66 -1.31
N THR A 65 1.10 -3.31 -0.53
CA THR A 65 -0.02 -2.65 0.16
C THR A 65 -0.15 -2.94 1.66
N GLY A 66 0.56 -3.94 2.20
CA GLY A 66 0.54 -4.22 3.64
C GLY A 66 1.17 -3.10 4.46
N PRO A 67 0.65 -2.77 5.65
CA PRO A 67 1.13 -1.64 6.43
C PRO A 67 2.56 -1.87 6.94
N LEU A 68 2.88 -3.10 7.33
CA LEU A 68 4.25 -3.48 7.72
C LEU A 68 5.21 -3.39 6.54
N ALA A 69 4.80 -3.89 5.37
CA ALA A 69 5.60 -3.79 4.16
C ALA A 69 5.91 -2.33 3.75
N LYS A 70 4.97 -1.40 3.95
CA LYS A 70 5.22 0.03 3.75
C LYS A 70 6.26 0.58 4.72
N LEU A 71 6.14 0.29 6.01
CA LEU A 71 7.09 0.70 7.04
C LEU A 71 8.49 0.11 6.77
N SER A 72 8.58 -1.18 6.46
CA SER A 72 9.84 -1.84 6.12
C SER A 72 10.50 -1.24 4.88
N ARG A 73 9.71 -0.86 3.87
CA ARG A 73 10.24 -0.16 2.67
C ARG A 73 10.76 1.23 3.03
N HIS A 74 10.04 1.97 3.86
CA HIS A 74 10.51 3.28 4.32
C HIS A 74 11.81 3.16 5.12
N LEU A 75 11.90 2.19 6.03
CA LEU A 75 13.12 1.90 6.78
C LEU A 75 14.28 1.53 5.85
N ALA A 76 14.06 0.64 4.88
CA ALA A 76 15.07 0.24 3.91
C ALA A 76 15.54 1.42 3.03
N GLU A 77 14.63 2.34 2.70
CA GLU A 77 14.96 3.56 1.97
C GLU A 77 15.85 4.47 2.82
N ARG A 78 15.41 4.81 4.04
CA ARG A 78 16.17 5.62 5.00
C ARG A 78 17.55 5.04 5.30
N PHE A 79 17.62 3.73 5.51
CA PHE A 79 18.88 3.01 5.76
C PHE A 79 19.90 3.20 4.62
N MET A 80 19.41 3.30 3.38
CA MET A 80 20.26 3.43 2.19
C MET A 80 20.53 4.90 1.80
N SER A 81 19.65 5.84 2.16
CA SER A 81 19.75 7.24 1.73
C SER A 81 20.37 8.17 2.76
N ASP A 82 20.16 7.90 4.04
CA ASP A 82 20.50 8.83 5.11
C ASP A 82 21.93 8.55 5.60
N SER A 83 22.65 9.59 6.02
CA SER A 83 23.92 9.41 6.72
C SER A 83 23.63 9.13 8.20
N TRP A 84 24.09 7.99 8.70
CA TRP A 84 23.90 7.58 10.09
C TRP A 84 25.16 6.99 10.70
N GLU A 85 25.25 7.05 12.02
CA GLU A 85 26.30 6.45 12.84
C GLU A 85 25.72 5.29 13.65
N MET A 86 26.50 4.24 13.85
CA MET A 86 26.22 3.19 14.82
C MET A 86 27.26 3.16 15.92
N GLU A 87 26.81 2.91 17.13
CA GLU A 87 27.70 2.56 18.23
C GLU A 87 27.98 1.06 18.17
N THR A 88 29.26 0.70 18.16
CA THR A 88 29.69 -0.69 18.19
C THR A 88 29.56 -1.25 19.60
N VAL A 89 29.64 -2.58 19.74
CA VAL A 89 29.64 -3.26 21.05
C VAL A 89 30.75 -2.76 21.99
N ASN A 90 31.81 -2.15 21.44
CA ASN A 90 32.93 -1.59 22.19
C ASN A 90 32.76 -0.09 22.53
N GLY A 91 31.63 0.54 22.19
CA GLY A 91 31.36 1.96 22.41
C GLY A 91 31.92 2.90 21.34
N ASP A 92 32.66 2.38 20.34
CA ASP A 92 33.15 3.20 19.24
C ASP A 92 31.99 3.58 18.31
N LYS A 93 31.93 4.84 17.92
CA LYS A 93 31.01 5.31 16.86
C LYS A 93 31.60 5.03 15.49
N ARG A 94 30.81 4.44 14.60
CA ARG A 94 31.16 4.21 13.20
C ARG A 94 30.08 4.75 12.30
N GLU A 95 30.47 5.57 11.34
CA GLU A 95 29.60 5.99 10.25
C GLU A 95 29.21 4.80 9.37
N MET A 96 28.07 4.93 8.70
CA MET A 96 27.64 4.01 7.66
C MET A 96 28.79 3.76 6.67
N PRO A 97 29.20 2.51 6.45
CA PRO A 97 30.32 2.23 5.57
C PRO A 97 30.01 2.66 4.13
N ALA A 98 30.83 3.54 3.56
CA ALA A 98 30.77 3.89 2.13
C ALA A 98 30.92 2.65 1.21
N THR A 99 31.42 1.53 1.74
CA THR A 99 31.45 0.23 1.07
C THR A 99 30.06 -0.31 0.71
N LEU A 100 29.01 0.03 1.47
CA LEU A 100 27.64 -0.40 1.18
C LEU A 100 27.10 0.30 -0.07
N GLU A 101 27.33 1.61 -0.17
CA GLU A 101 27.00 2.40 -1.36
C GLU A 101 27.85 1.99 -2.57
N ASN A 102 29.15 1.78 -2.36
CA ASN A 102 30.06 1.35 -3.43
C ASN A 102 29.75 -0.07 -3.92
N GLY A 103 29.42 -0.99 -3.01
CA GLY A 103 28.97 -2.34 -3.35
C GLY A 103 27.67 -2.32 -4.15
N TYR A 104 26.74 -1.44 -3.81
CA TYR A 104 25.51 -1.23 -4.56
C TYR A 104 25.78 -0.77 -6.01
N ARG A 105 26.60 0.27 -6.19
CA ARG A 105 26.98 0.77 -7.52
C ARG A 105 27.73 -0.30 -8.33
N PHE A 106 28.58 -1.08 -7.68
CA PHE A 106 29.33 -2.18 -8.28
C PHE A 106 28.40 -3.28 -8.82
N PHE A 107 27.38 -3.70 -8.05
CA PHE A 107 26.40 -4.68 -8.51
C PHE A 107 25.61 -4.21 -9.74
N GLN A 108 25.21 -2.93 -9.79
CA GLN A 108 24.53 -2.39 -10.97
C GLN A 108 25.41 -2.44 -12.22
N GLN A 109 26.67 -2.05 -12.09
CA GLN A 109 27.63 -2.03 -13.20
C GLN A 109 27.97 -3.44 -13.70
N ILE A 110 28.11 -4.41 -12.80
CA ILE A 110 28.47 -5.78 -13.19
C ILE A 110 27.36 -6.47 -13.95
N VAL A 111 26.09 -6.28 -13.60
CA VAL A 111 24.99 -6.95 -14.32
C VAL A 111 24.93 -6.50 -15.78
N GLU A 112 25.21 -5.22 -16.06
CA GLU A 112 25.30 -4.69 -17.43
C GLU A 112 26.57 -5.15 -18.15
N ALA A 113 27.69 -5.29 -17.42
CA ALA A 113 28.97 -5.76 -17.95
C ALA A 113 29.14 -7.29 -17.93
N PHE A 114 28.14 -8.04 -17.47
CA PHE A 114 28.27 -9.48 -17.25
C PHE A 114 28.46 -10.19 -18.60
N PRO A 115 29.62 -10.84 -18.85
CA PRO A 115 29.97 -11.30 -20.20
C PRO A 115 28.95 -12.26 -20.81
N PHE A 116 28.40 -13.19 -20.01
CA PHE A 116 27.38 -14.11 -20.52
C PHE A 116 26.09 -13.40 -20.94
N TRP A 117 25.67 -12.35 -20.21
CA TRP A 117 24.53 -11.54 -20.62
C TRP A 117 24.84 -10.79 -21.92
N LYS A 118 25.92 -10.02 -21.93
CA LYS A 118 26.28 -9.11 -23.03
C LYS A 118 26.61 -9.84 -24.31
N ASP A 119 27.41 -10.90 -24.21
CA ASP A 119 28.05 -11.51 -25.37
C ASP A 119 27.30 -12.75 -25.88
N VAL A 120 26.41 -13.35 -25.07
CA VAL A 120 25.70 -14.59 -25.41
C VAL A 120 24.19 -14.41 -25.34
N MET A 121 23.64 -14.17 -24.15
CA MET A 121 22.20 -14.26 -23.90
C MET A 121 21.42 -13.12 -24.54
N LYS A 122 21.90 -11.87 -24.45
CA LYS A 122 21.23 -10.71 -25.03
C LYS A 122 21.11 -10.80 -26.56
N PRO A 123 22.20 -11.06 -27.32
CA PRO A 123 22.09 -11.24 -28.77
C PRO A 123 21.15 -12.38 -29.18
N ASP A 124 21.18 -13.50 -28.46
CA ASP A 124 20.30 -14.64 -28.75
C ASP A 124 18.82 -14.30 -28.53
N LEU A 125 18.49 -13.63 -27.42
CA LEU A 125 17.13 -13.19 -27.17
C LEU A 125 16.70 -12.14 -28.20
N GLU A 126 17.50 -11.12 -28.48
CA GLU A 126 17.16 -10.09 -29.48
C GLU A 126 16.89 -10.72 -30.86
N ARG A 127 17.70 -11.72 -31.26
CA ARG A 127 17.50 -12.48 -32.50
C ARG A 127 16.18 -13.26 -32.50
N VAL A 128 15.90 -14.01 -31.43
CA VAL A 128 14.67 -14.81 -31.31
C VAL A 128 13.44 -13.91 -31.31
N PHE A 129 13.44 -12.87 -30.50
CA PHE A 129 12.29 -11.97 -30.35
C PHE A 129 12.04 -11.14 -31.61
N SER A 130 13.09 -10.70 -32.32
CA SER A 130 12.94 -9.98 -33.59
C SER A 130 12.14 -10.79 -34.63
N GLY A 131 12.25 -12.13 -34.61
CA GLY A 131 11.46 -13.02 -35.44
C GLY A 131 9.95 -13.01 -35.12
N TYR A 132 9.57 -12.68 -33.88
CA TYR A 132 8.18 -12.62 -33.44
C TYR A 132 7.57 -11.23 -33.58
N VAL A 133 8.32 -10.16 -33.27
CA VAL A 133 7.80 -8.77 -33.32
C VAL A 133 7.97 -8.09 -34.68
N GLY A 134 8.53 -8.76 -35.69
CA GLY A 134 8.60 -8.26 -37.06
C GLY A 134 9.53 -7.07 -37.26
N GLY A 135 10.51 -6.88 -36.37
CA GLY A 135 11.45 -5.77 -36.38
C GLY A 135 12.59 -5.99 -35.38
N ALA A 136 13.56 -5.07 -35.33
CA ALA A 136 14.71 -5.17 -34.43
C ALA A 136 14.28 -5.02 -32.96
N ALA A 137 14.16 -6.14 -32.25
CA ALA A 137 13.92 -6.17 -30.82
C ALA A 137 15.19 -5.78 -30.06
N ARG A 138 15.06 -4.93 -29.05
CA ARG A 138 16.13 -4.61 -28.10
C ARG A 138 15.76 -5.09 -26.71
N ILE A 139 16.70 -5.72 -26.03
CA ILE A 139 16.48 -6.27 -24.69
C ILE A 139 17.60 -5.80 -23.78
N ASP A 140 17.23 -5.20 -22.65
CA ASP A 140 18.16 -4.72 -21.64
C ASP A 140 17.76 -5.23 -20.26
N LEU A 141 18.76 -5.55 -19.43
CA LEU A 141 18.54 -5.78 -18.01
C LEU A 141 18.41 -4.42 -17.32
N LYS A 142 17.30 -4.21 -16.62
CA LYS A 142 17.16 -3.08 -15.71
C LYS A 142 17.48 -3.53 -14.29
N THR A 143 18.65 -3.17 -13.78
CA THR A 143 18.95 -3.35 -12.36
C THR A 143 18.25 -2.28 -11.54
N SER A 144 17.06 -2.61 -11.03
CA SER A 144 16.35 -1.67 -10.17
C SER A 144 16.95 -1.66 -8.77
N THR A 145 17.33 -0.47 -8.29
CA THR A 145 17.57 -0.18 -6.85
C THR A 145 16.44 -0.70 -5.98
N GLN A 146 15.23 -0.71 -6.53
CA GLN A 146 14.02 -1.20 -5.91
C GLN A 146 14.14 -2.65 -5.46
N SER A 147 14.82 -3.53 -6.21
CA SER A 147 14.96 -4.95 -5.85
C SER A 147 15.78 -5.17 -4.58
N ILE A 148 16.82 -4.36 -4.35
CA ILE A 148 17.64 -4.43 -3.14
C ILE A 148 16.91 -3.78 -1.97
N LYS A 149 16.23 -2.65 -2.18
CA LYS A 149 15.36 -2.04 -1.18
C LYS A 149 14.24 -3.00 -0.76
N ASP A 150 13.63 -3.68 -1.72
CA ASP A 150 12.57 -4.66 -1.47
C ASP A 150 13.13 -5.92 -0.79
N TRP A 151 14.35 -6.38 -1.15
CA TRP A 151 15.04 -7.45 -0.44
C TRP A 151 15.34 -7.05 1.01
N LEU A 152 15.92 -5.87 1.25
CA LEU A 152 16.14 -5.34 2.61
C LEU A 152 14.82 -5.24 3.38
N ALA A 153 13.76 -4.71 2.76
CA ALA A 153 12.44 -4.63 3.39
C ALA A 153 11.86 -6.02 3.73
N GLN A 154 12.16 -7.05 2.93
CA GLN A 154 11.80 -8.45 3.23
C GLN A 154 12.67 -9.06 4.33
N GLN A 155 13.96 -8.71 4.40
CA GLN A 155 14.93 -9.23 5.36
C GLN A 155 14.91 -8.53 6.71
N LEU A 156 14.41 -7.29 6.77
CA LEU A 156 14.07 -6.58 8.00
C LEU A 156 12.83 -7.26 8.63
N MET A 157 13.03 -8.49 9.05
CA MET A 157 12.08 -9.28 9.78
C MET A 157 11.94 -8.66 11.16
N ILE A 158 10.75 -8.13 11.44
CA ILE A 158 10.40 -7.74 12.79
C ILE A 158 10.30 -9.03 13.60
N SER A 159 11.30 -9.22 14.44
CA SER A 159 11.28 -10.22 15.49
C SER A 159 10.89 -9.54 16.79
N MET A 160 10.03 -10.18 17.57
CA MET A 160 9.55 -9.64 18.83
C MET A 160 9.93 -10.56 19.98
N ALA A 161 10.44 -9.97 21.06
CA ALA A 161 10.51 -10.63 22.35
C ALA A 161 9.35 -10.11 23.21
N THR A 162 8.60 -11.02 23.83
CA THR A 162 7.50 -10.66 24.73
C THR A 162 7.98 -10.28 26.13
N ASP A 163 9.23 -10.61 26.45
CA ASP A 163 9.92 -10.31 27.69
C ASP A 163 11.36 -9.86 27.35
N PRO A 164 11.93 -8.84 28.02
CA PRO A 164 13.30 -8.39 27.80
C PRO A 164 14.37 -9.49 27.80
N GLU A 165 14.16 -10.57 28.57
CA GLU A 165 15.09 -11.69 28.69
C GLU A 165 14.85 -12.82 27.66
N SER A 166 13.79 -12.72 26.85
CA SER A 166 13.44 -13.73 25.86
C SER A 166 14.11 -13.48 24.51
N ALA A 167 14.48 -14.57 23.82
CA ALA A 167 14.97 -14.47 22.45
C ALA A 167 13.88 -13.89 21.51
N PRO A 168 14.19 -12.93 20.64
CA PRO A 168 13.24 -12.40 19.67
C PRO A 168 12.73 -13.51 18.75
N THR A 169 11.41 -13.67 18.67
CA THR A 169 10.76 -14.65 17.82
C THR A 169 10.29 -13.97 16.53
N PRO A 170 10.55 -14.55 15.34
CA PRO A 170 10.04 -14.03 14.08
C PRO A 170 8.52 -13.86 14.13
N LEU A 171 7.99 -12.70 13.70
CA LEU A 171 6.56 -12.43 13.73
C LEU A 171 5.71 -13.49 12.97
N ARG A 172 6.25 -14.04 11.87
CA ARG A 172 5.61 -15.13 11.11
C ARG A 172 5.43 -16.41 11.91
N SER A 173 6.26 -16.61 12.93
CA SER A 173 6.19 -17.78 13.82
C SER A 173 5.27 -17.53 15.02
N MET A 174 4.72 -16.32 15.17
CA MET A 174 3.76 -16.01 16.22
C MET A 174 2.34 -16.35 15.77
N GLY A 175 1.47 -16.72 16.73
CA GLY A 175 0.07 -17.03 16.44
C GLY A 175 -0.73 -15.83 15.92
N ASP A 176 -1.84 -16.11 15.24
CA ASP A 176 -2.68 -15.13 14.53
C ASP A 176 -3.12 -13.94 15.40
N GLY A 177 -3.35 -14.16 16.71
CA GLY A 177 -3.68 -13.08 17.63
C GLY A 177 -2.58 -12.02 17.73
N TRP A 178 -1.31 -12.43 17.79
CA TRP A 178 -0.18 -11.50 17.81
C TRP A 178 -0.02 -10.78 16.47
N GLN A 179 -0.18 -11.50 15.36
CA GLN A 179 -0.11 -10.92 14.03
C GLN A 179 -1.23 -9.87 13.81
N SER A 180 -2.44 -10.13 14.28
CA SER A 180 -3.56 -9.17 14.26
C SER A 180 -3.26 -7.91 15.09
N VAL A 181 -2.65 -8.04 16.27
CA VAL A 181 -2.21 -6.87 17.06
C VAL A 181 -1.15 -6.06 16.31
N ILE A 182 -0.17 -6.73 15.71
CA ILE A 182 0.89 -6.04 14.98
C ILE A 182 0.40 -5.38 13.72
N ARG A 183 -0.62 -5.94 13.05
CA ARG A 183 -1.28 -5.27 11.93
C ARG A 183 -1.86 -3.93 12.37
N LEU A 184 -2.59 -3.90 13.48
CA LEU A 184 -3.15 -2.66 14.02
C LEU A 184 -2.07 -1.67 14.46
N ALA A 185 -1.01 -2.14 15.12
CA ALA A 185 0.11 -1.32 15.52
C ALA A 185 0.85 -0.73 14.30
N ALA A 186 0.99 -1.49 13.21
CA ALA A 186 1.59 -1.01 11.97
C ALA A 186 0.72 0.07 11.30
N LEU A 187 -0.61 -0.09 11.28
CA LEU A 187 -1.53 0.94 10.78
C LEU A 187 -1.42 2.23 11.61
N GLU A 188 -1.37 2.10 12.93
CA GLU A 188 -1.18 3.23 13.84
C GLU A 188 0.19 3.91 13.60
N ALA A 189 1.26 3.14 13.47
CA ALA A 189 2.60 3.65 13.21
C ALA A 189 2.70 4.39 11.87
N LEU A 190 1.98 3.95 10.84
CA LEU A 190 1.94 4.67 9.55
C LEU A 190 1.41 6.10 9.70
N THR A 191 0.53 6.36 10.66
CA THR A 191 0.05 7.73 10.90
C THR A 191 1.12 8.70 11.39
N LEU A 192 2.27 8.20 11.85
CA LEU A 192 3.43 9.00 12.22
C LEU A 192 4.25 9.45 10.99
N TYR A 193 3.96 8.88 9.81
CA TYR A 193 4.65 9.14 8.55
C TYR A 193 3.62 9.47 7.44
N PRO A 194 2.99 10.67 7.48
CA PRO A 194 1.94 11.05 6.52
C PRO A 194 2.39 10.96 5.05
N GLU A 195 3.68 11.15 4.76
CA GLU A 195 4.28 11.02 3.44
C GLU A 195 4.20 9.61 2.84
N LEU A 196 3.97 8.58 3.67
CA LEU A 196 3.85 7.20 3.23
C LEU A 196 2.43 6.82 2.83
N ILE A 197 1.46 7.72 3.02
CA ILE A 197 0.03 7.44 2.89
C ILE A 197 -0.59 8.43 1.90
N ARG A 198 -1.51 7.97 1.05
CA ARG A 198 -2.33 8.88 0.24
C ARG A 198 -3.22 9.75 1.15
N GLU A 199 -3.63 10.91 0.65
CA GLU A 199 -4.53 11.84 1.35
C GLU A 199 -5.84 11.17 1.82
N ARG A 200 -6.32 10.16 1.09
CA ARG A 200 -7.56 9.43 1.39
C ARG A 200 -7.24 7.96 1.61
N VAL A 201 -7.46 7.49 2.82
CA VAL A 201 -7.34 6.07 3.19
C VAL A 201 -8.71 5.50 3.47
N VAL A 202 -8.98 4.33 2.91
CA VAL A 202 -10.15 3.52 3.21
C VAL A 202 -9.68 2.18 3.78
N LEU A 203 -10.02 1.91 5.02
CA LEU A 203 -9.72 0.67 5.73
C LEU A 203 -10.98 -0.19 5.83
N LEU A 204 -10.95 -1.35 5.19
CA LEU A 204 -12.01 -2.35 5.20
C LEU A 204 -11.54 -3.56 6.02
N LEU A 205 -12.23 -3.90 7.11
CA LEU A 205 -11.86 -5.00 8.00
C LEU A 205 -13.01 -6.01 8.12
N GLU A 206 -12.75 -7.28 7.87
CA GLU A 206 -13.67 -8.36 8.24
C GLU A 206 -13.27 -8.92 9.61
N GLU A 207 -14.23 -8.91 10.54
CA GLU A 207 -14.10 -9.42 11.91
C GLU A 207 -12.74 -9.12 12.55
N PRO A 208 -12.39 -7.84 12.75
CA PRO A 208 -11.07 -7.46 13.26
C PRO A 208 -10.77 -8.03 14.65
N GLU A 209 -11.78 -8.46 15.40
CA GLU A 209 -11.68 -9.15 16.69
C GLU A 209 -11.27 -10.63 16.61
N THR A 210 -11.34 -11.23 15.43
CA THR A 210 -11.06 -12.66 15.25
C THR A 210 -9.60 -12.96 15.57
N HIS A 211 -9.36 -14.07 16.27
CA HIS A 211 -8.07 -14.48 16.85
C HIS A 211 -7.53 -13.61 18.01
N LEU A 212 -8.24 -12.56 18.45
CA LEU A 212 -7.77 -11.68 19.53
C LEU A 212 -8.33 -12.06 20.91
N HIS A 213 -7.43 -12.01 21.90
CA HIS A 213 -7.79 -12.14 23.31
C HIS A 213 -8.77 -11.03 23.73
N PRO A 214 -9.75 -11.28 24.62
CA PRO A 214 -10.75 -10.29 25.02
C PRO A 214 -10.19 -8.91 25.42
N HIS A 215 -9.07 -8.88 26.17
CA HIS A 215 -8.42 -7.61 26.54
C HIS A 215 -7.92 -6.77 25.35
N LEU A 216 -7.57 -7.41 24.23
CA LEU A 216 -7.09 -6.73 23.03
C LEU A 216 -8.25 -6.16 22.20
N ARG A 217 -9.46 -6.72 22.28
CA ARG A 217 -10.65 -6.26 21.54
C ARG A 217 -11.00 -4.80 21.83
N ARG A 218 -10.90 -4.39 23.09
CA ARG A 218 -11.10 -3.00 23.51
C ARG A 218 -10.06 -2.05 22.92
N LYS A 219 -8.82 -2.52 22.77
CA LYS A 219 -7.74 -1.74 22.17
C LYS A 219 -8.00 -1.50 20.69
N ILE A 220 -8.55 -2.49 19.96
CA ILE A 220 -8.92 -2.33 18.54
C ILE A 220 -9.85 -1.15 18.37
N ARG A 221 -10.95 -1.10 19.14
CA ARG A 221 -11.95 -0.03 19.00
C ARG A 221 -11.31 1.35 19.15
N LYS A 222 -10.47 1.52 20.17
CA LYS A 222 -9.72 2.76 20.39
C LYS A 222 -8.84 3.09 19.19
N THR A 223 -8.02 2.14 18.74
CA THR A 223 -7.12 2.33 17.59
C THR A 223 -7.90 2.69 16.33
N LEU A 224 -9.03 2.03 16.03
CA LEU A 224 -9.86 2.38 14.88
C LEU A 224 -10.45 3.80 15.03
N GLY A 225 -10.94 4.18 16.22
CA GLY A 225 -11.37 5.55 16.48
C GLY A 225 -10.26 6.58 16.26
N ASP A 226 -9.06 6.29 16.76
CA ASP A 226 -7.89 7.16 16.61
C ASP A 226 -7.47 7.29 15.14
N LEU A 227 -7.54 6.20 14.35
CA LEU A 227 -7.32 6.26 12.90
C LEU A 227 -8.39 7.09 12.18
N ALA A 228 -9.66 6.97 12.58
CA ALA A 228 -10.76 7.73 11.99
C ALA A 228 -10.61 9.25 12.25
N THR A 229 -10.21 9.66 13.46
CA THR A 229 -9.93 11.07 13.78
C THR A 229 -8.78 11.65 12.97
N LYS A 230 -7.86 10.81 12.48
CA LYS A 230 -6.76 11.17 11.57
C LYS A 230 -7.17 11.19 10.10
N GLY A 231 -8.48 11.14 9.80
CA GLY A 231 -9.03 11.29 8.45
C GLY A 231 -9.20 9.99 7.67
N TRP A 232 -8.99 8.83 8.30
CA TRP A 232 -9.17 7.54 7.63
C TRP A 232 -10.65 7.16 7.63
N THR A 233 -11.14 6.67 6.49
CA THR A 233 -12.46 6.07 6.40
C THR A 233 -12.35 4.60 6.81
N ILE A 234 -13.08 4.19 7.84
CA ILE A 234 -13.01 2.84 8.38
C ILE A 234 -14.37 2.18 8.28
N ILE A 235 -14.41 1.01 7.65
CA ILE A 235 -15.59 0.16 7.52
C ILE A 235 -15.19 -1.22 8.00
N TYR A 236 -15.97 -1.79 8.92
CA TYR A 236 -15.69 -3.13 9.40
C TYR A 236 -16.97 -3.94 9.64
N THR A 237 -16.85 -5.26 9.51
CA THR A 237 -17.85 -6.21 9.98
C THR A 237 -17.40 -6.76 11.34
N THR A 238 -18.35 -7.05 12.22
CA THR A 238 -18.07 -7.54 13.58
C THR A 238 -19.21 -8.42 14.06
N HIS A 239 -18.87 -9.47 14.79
CA HIS A 239 -19.81 -10.22 15.62
C HIS A 239 -19.75 -9.77 17.09
N SER A 240 -18.70 -9.02 17.46
CA SER A 240 -18.55 -8.44 18.78
C SER A 240 -19.43 -7.23 19.01
N SER A 241 -20.32 -7.32 20.00
CA SER A 241 -21.12 -6.20 20.50
C SER A 241 -20.26 -5.09 21.12
N GLU A 242 -19.04 -5.38 21.58
CA GLU A 242 -18.14 -4.37 22.16
C GLU A 242 -17.60 -3.37 21.13
N LEU A 243 -17.54 -3.78 19.85
CA LEU A 243 -17.13 -2.93 18.74
C LEU A 243 -18.29 -2.05 18.24
N VAL A 244 -19.55 -2.46 18.46
CA VAL A 244 -20.73 -1.68 18.07
C VAL A 244 -21.17 -0.79 19.22
N SER A 245 -21.09 0.53 19.05
CA SER A 245 -21.63 1.49 20.01
C SER A 245 -22.51 2.51 19.32
N PHE A 246 -23.68 2.74 19.92
CA PHE A 246 -24.66 3.74 19.46
C PHE A 246 -24.45 5.12 20.10
N GLU A 247 -23.44 5.26 20.97
CA GLU A 247 -23.19 6.49 21.74
C GLU A 247 -22.23 7.46 21.04
N ASP A 248 -21.54 7.01 19.98
CA ASP A 248 -20.63 7.84 19.20
C ASP A 248 -21.44 8.75 18.26
N LYS A 249 -21.84 9.92 18.75
CA LYS A 249 -22.21 11.04 17.87
C LYS A 249 -21.01 11.34 17.00
N MET A 250 -21.14 11.10 15.70
CA MET A 250 -20.22 11.64 14.70
C MET A 250 -20.23 13.16 14.88
N ALA A 251 -19.15 13.68 15.46
CA ALA A 251 -18.88 15.11 15.56
C ALA A 251 -18.14 15.56 14.30
#